data_AF-A0A1Y6D0T5-F1
#
_entry.id   AF-A0A1Y6D0T5-F1
#
_cell.length_a   1.000
_cell.length_b   1.000
_cell.length_c   1.000
_cell.angle_alpha   90.00
_cell.angle_beta   90.00
_cell.angle_gamma   90.00
#
_symmetry.space_group_name_H-M   'P 1'
#
loop_
_entity.id
_entity.type
_entity.pdbx_description
1 polymer ?
#
loop_
_entity_poly.entity_id
_entity_poly.type
_entity_poly.pdbx_seq_one_letter_code
_entity_poly.pdbx_strand_id
1 'polypeptide(L)'
;MNTLVAIALGGSVGALARFWTANAIYGWLGRDFPVGTLFVNVSGSFLMGFLTELMLQRFSAVVEYRAAVLIGFLGAYTTFSTFAIESFYLIEQGGYWKAAANMLLSVVLCVAAVWVGLIVGRRLFAGGVYLGLGQDWAYGRWLLILTLGGLAGLCAESVFRRWGWAVPVQAIALVVILGLTATGSALAVLPGLASAGAGWSGLVGGFAASALGSAVAVGLGLYIGRQL
;
A
#
# COMPACT_ATOMS: atom_id res chain seq x y z
N MET A 1 -22.84 24.00 -4.59
CA MET A 1 -21.86 24.18 -5.69
C MET A 1 -22.00 22.95 -6.58
N ASN A 2 -21.67 22.94 -7.89
CA ASN A 2 -21.73 21.67 -8.63
C ASN A 2 -20.56 20.78 -8.19
N THR A 3 -20.82 19.54 -7.76
CA THR A 3 -19.79 18.56 -7.35
C THR A 3 -18.69 18.38 -8.39
N LEU A 4 -19.02 18.43 -9.68
CA LEU A 4 -18.04 18.33 -10.76
C LEU A 4 -17.07 19.52 -10.78
N VAL A 5 -17.58 20.73 -10.57
CA VAL A 5 -16.76 21.95 -10.48
C VAL A 5 -15.86 21.90 -9.26
N ALA A 6 -16.39 21.42 -8.13
CA ALA A 6 -15.63 21.21 -6.91
C ALA A 6 -14.46 20.22 -7.12
N ILE A 7 -14.72 19.07 -7.76
CA ILE A 7 -13.68 18.09 -8.13
C ILE A 7 -12.65 18.71 -9.09
N ALA A 8 -13.08 19.45 -10.12
CA ALA A 8 -12.20 20.05 -11.11
C ALA A 8 -11.24 21.10 -10.50
N LEU A 9 -11.76 21.94 -9.60
CA LEU A 9 -10.95 22.93 -8.88
C LEU A 9 -9.96 22.24 -7.93
N GLY A 10 -10.43 21.27 -7.14
CA GLY A 10 -9.56 20.47 -6.27
C GLY A 10 -8.47 19.75 -7.05
N GLY A 11 -8.83 19.11 -8.16
CA GLY A 11 -7.91 18.37 -9.03
C GLY A 11 -6.84 19.25 -9.67
N SER A 12 -7.22 20.45 -10.15
CA SER A 12 -6.26 21.42 -10.69
C SER A 12 -5.21 21.79 -9.65
N VAL A 13 -5.64 22.09 -8.42
CA VAL A 13 -4.74 22.43 -7.31
C VAL A 13 -3.88 21.23 -6.90
N GLY A 14 -4.46 20.02 -6.85
CA GLY A 14 -3.74 18.79 -6.53
C GLY A 14 -2.63 18.48 -7.54
N ALA A 15 -2.90 18.64 -8.83
CA ALA A 15 -1.93 18.43 -9.90
C ALA A 15 -0.74 19.43 -9.81
N LEU A 16 -1.02 20.71 -9.55
CA LEU A 16 0.01 21.73 -9.34
C LEU A 16 0.84 21.44 -8.08
N ALA A 17 0.18 21.08 -6.98
CA ALA A 17 0.84 20.70 -5.74
C ALA A 17 1.77 19.48 -5.92
N ARG A 18 1.32 18.47 -6.67
CA ARG A 18 2.16 17.32 -7.05
C ARG A 18 3.38 17.75 -7.83
N PHE A 19 3.18 18.59 -8.87
CA PHE A 19 4.26 19.06 -9.72
C PHE A 19 5.34 19.78 -8.91
N TRP A 20 4.97 20.74 -8.06
CA TRP A 20 5.95 21.46 -7.25
C TRP A 20 6.58 20.59 -6.17
N THR A 21 5.79 19.78 -5.46
CA THR A 21 6.30 18.94 -4.38
C THR A 21 7.28 17.89 -4.91
N ALA A 22 6.89 17.14 -5.95
CA ALA A 22 7.75 16.11 -6.52
C ALA A 22 9.05 16.72 -7.06
N ASN A 23 8.99 17.86 -7.76
CA ASN A 23 10.18 18.53 -8.27
C ASN A 23 11.07 19.09 -7.16
N ALA A 24 10.51 19.61 -6.08
CA ALA A 24 11.29 20.05 -4.92
C ALA A 24 12.05 18.88 -4.29
N ILE A 25 11.39 17.74 -4.07
CA ILE A 25 12.02 16.53 -3.55
C ILE A 25 13.10 16.01 -4.50
N TYR A 26 12.85 16.01 -5.82
CA TYR A 26 13.86 15.66 -6.82
C TYR A 26 15.04 16.62 -6.85
N GLY A 27 14.83 17.91 -6.58
CA GLY A 27 15.91 18.89 -6.48
C GLY A 27 16.82 18.66 -5.26
N TRP A 28 16.29 18.07 -4.19
CA TRP A 28 17.05 17.82 -2.95
C TRP A 28 17.73 16.46 -2.93
N LEU A 29 17.05 15.41 -3.41
CA LEU A 29 17.51 14.02 -3.28
C LEU A 29 17.99 13.41 -4.60
N GLY A 30 17.91 14.16 -5.70
CA GLY A 30 18.27 13.68 -7.05
C GLY A 30 17.17 12.85 -7.70
N ARG A 31 17.42 12.39 -8.94
CA ARG A 31 16.46 11.65 -9.79
C ARG A 31 16.86 10.20 -10.09
N ASP A 32 17.90 9.70 -9.43
CA ASP A 32 18.39 8.32 -9.61
C ASP A 32 17.43 7.24 -9.10
N PHE A 33 16.47 7.65 -8.26
CA PHE A 33 15.35 6.87 -7.77
C PHE A 33 14.12 7.80 -7.72
N PRO A 34 12.89 7.30 -7.96
CA PRO A 34 11.66 8.10 -8.00
C PRO A 34 11.17 8.56 -6.61
N VAL A 35 12.05 9.16 -5.82
CA VAL A 35 11.78 9.65 -4.46
C VAL A 35 10.70 10.74 -4.42
N GLY A 36 10.61 11.57 -5.46
CA GLY A 36 9.58 12.61 -5.56
C GLY A 36 8.18 12.01 -5.69
N THR A 37 8.01 11.03 -6.57
CA THR A 37 6.74 10.29 -6.75
C THR A 37 6.38 9.48 -5.51
N LEU A 38 7.35 8.80 -4.90
CA LEU A 38 7.15 8.07 -3.66
C LEU A 38 6.64 8.99 -2.54
N PHE A 39 7.26 10.18 -2.39
CA PHE A 39 6.88 11.14 -1.37
C PHE A 39 5.44 11.63 -1.53
N VAL A 40 5.05 12.08 -2.73
CA VAL A 40 3.67 12.58 -2.96
C VAL A 40 2.63 11.48 -2.77
N ASN A 41 2.94 10.24 -3.17
CA ASN A 41 2.02 9.11 -2.98
C ASN A 41 1.86 8.75 -1.50
N VAL A 42 2.96 8.67 -0.74
CA VAL A 42 2.92 8.31 0.69
C VAL A 42 2.26 9.42 1.52
N SER A 43 2.66 10.68 1.31
CA SER A 43 2.06 11.82 2.04
C SER A 43 0.59 12.02 1.67
N GLY A 44 0.23 11.88 0.39
CA GLY A 44 -1.16 11.95 -0.07
C GLY A 44 -2.02 10.82 0.49
N SER A 45 -1.47 9.60 0.57
CA SER A 45 -2.12 8.46 1.20
C SER A 45 -2.37 8.68 2.69
N PHE A 46 -1.39 9.21 3.43
CA PHE A 46 -1.59 9.60 4.83
C PHE A 46 -2.71 10.64 4.98
N LEU A 47 -2.67 11.70 4.17
CA LEU A 47 -3.69 12.75 4.18
C LEU A 47 -5.07 12.20 3.83
N MET A 48 -5.17 11.25 2.91
CA MET A 48 -6.43 10.59 2.57
C MET A 48 -7.04 9.90 3.80
N GLY A 49 -6.28 9.06 4.50
CA GLY A 49 -6.77 8.41 5.73
C GLY A 49 -7.17 9.43 6.81
N PHE A 50 -6.30 10.42 7.06
CA PHE A 50 -6.55 11.44 8.07
C PHE A 50 -7.79 12.30 7.79
N LEU A 51 -7.91 12.80 6.55
CA LEU A 51 -9.00 13.69 6.16
C LEU A 51 -10.32 12.95 6.00
N THR A 52 -10.31 11.66 5.62
CA THR A 52 -11.53 10.84 5.63
C THR A 52 -12.15 10.81 7.02
N GLU A 53 -11.36 10.56 8.08
CA GLU A 53 -11.90 10.54 9.46
C GLU A 53 -12.35 11.93 9.92
N LEU A 54 -11.55 12.98 9.66
CA LEU A 54 -11.93 14.36 9.98
C LEU A 54 -13.28 14.74 9.35
N MET A 55 -13.42 14.47 8.05
CA MET A 55 -14.59 14.85 7.28
C MET A 55 -15.81 13.96 7.54
N LEU A 56 -15.64 12.74 8.04
CA LEU A 56 -16.77 11.90 8.44
C LEU A 56 -17.28 12.25 9.84
N GLN A 57 -16.39 12.59 10.77
CA GLN A 57 -16.75 12.72 12.19
C GLN A 57 -17.07 14.15 12.64
N ARG A 58 -16.39 15.17 12.09
CA ARG A 58 -16.49 16.55 12.61
C ARG A 58 -17.22 17.51 11.71
N PHE A 59 -17.18 17.24 10.41
CA PHE A 59 -17.90 18.03 9.44
C PHE A 59 -18.99 17.16 8.84
N SER A 60 -20.26 17.56 8.95
CA SER A 60 -21.22 17.28 7.89
C SER A 60 -20.82 18.10 6.65
N ALA A 61 -19.59 17.89 6.18
CA ALA A 61 -19.05 18.62 5.05
C ALA A 61 -19.99 18.36 3.89
N VAL A 62 -20.51 19.44 3.31
CA VAL A 62 -21.34 19.40 2.12
C VAL A 62 -20.60 18.53 1.09
N VAL A 63 -21.32 17.62 0.44
CA VAL A 63 -20.77 16.53 -0.41
C VAL A 63 -19.69 17.04 -1.37
N GLU A 64 -19.84 18.26 -1.87
CA GLU A 64 -18.92 18.97 -2.75
C GLU A 64 -17.53 19.18 -2.14
N TYR A 65 -17.42 19.53 -0.86
CA TYR A 65 -16.11 19.74 -0.23
C TYR A 65 -15.35 18.42 -0.06
N ARG A 66 -16.05 17.35 0.31
CA ARG A 66 -15.45 16.00 0.38
C ARG A 66 -14.97 15.57 -1.00
N ALA A 67 -15.78 15.80 -2.03
CA ALA A 67 -15.41 15.48 -3.41
C ALA A 67 -14.23 16.32 -3.90
N ALA A 68 -14.21 17.64 -3.64
CA ALA A 68 -13.10 18.51 -4.00
C ALA A 68 -11.77 18.05 -3.38
N VAL A 69 -11.77 17.69 -2.11
CA VAL A 69 -10.54 17.36 -1.37
C VAL A 69 -10.10 15.93 -1.62
N LEU A 70 -10.99 14.95 -1.42
CA LEU A 70 -10.62 13.54 -1.51
C LEU A 70 -10.49 13.08 -2.96
N ILE A 71 -11.50 13.37 -3.80
CA ILE A 71 -11.50 12.90 -5.19
C ILE A 71 -10.67 13.84 -6.07
N GLY A 72 -10.87 15.16 -5.93
CA GLY A 72 -10.15 16.17 -6.71
C GLY A 72 -8.69 16.28 -6.29
N PHE A 73 -8.43 16.96 -5.18
CA PHE A 73 -7.08 17.33 -4.76
C PHE A 73 -6.19 16.10 -4.49
N LEU A 74 -6.57 15.20 -3.58
CA LEU A 74 -5.74 14.05 -3.24
C LEU A 74 -5.64 13.05 -4.39
N GLY A 75 -6.71 12.88 -5.17
CA GLY A 75 -6.69 12.06 -6.39
C GLY A 75 -5.72 12.57 -7.45
N ALA A 76 -5.59 13.90 -7.62
CA ALA A 76 -4.63 14.49 -8.57
C ALA A 76 -3.23 14.72 -7.98
N TYR A 77 -3.13 14.82 -6.64
CA TYR A 77 -1.88 14.98 -5.90
C TYR A 77 -1.05 13.68 -5.89
N THR A 78 -1.74 12.54 -5.76
CA THR A 78 -1.13 11.21 -5.90
C THR A 78 -1.15 10.76 -7.36
N THR A 79 -0.30 9.81 -7.73
CA THR A 79 -0.19 9.33 -9.11
C THR A 79 0.29 7.88 -9.18
N PHE A 80 -0.59 6.99 -9.67
CA PHE A 80 -0.20 5.61 -9.99
C PHE A 80 0.44 5.50 -11.37
N SER A 81 0.02 6.32 -12.34
CA SER A 81 0.55 6.27 -13.71
C SER A 81 2.02 6.70 -13.79
N THR A 82 2.41 7.75 -13.04
CA THR A 82 3.83 8.16 -12.96
C THR A 82 4.68 7.11 -12.27
N PHE A 83 4.17 6.54 -11.16
CA PHE A 83 4.81 5.41 -10.48
C PHE A 83 5.06 4.22 -11.43
N ALA A 84 4.07 3.87 -12.25
CA ALA A 84 4.15 2.75 -13.17
C ALA A 84 5.20 2.97 -14.26
N ILE A 85 5.21 4.14 -14.90
CA ILE A 85 6.18 4.44 -15.97
C ILE A 85 7.60 4.58 -15.41
N GLU A 86 7.79 5.19 -14.23
CA GLU A 86 9.11 5.27 -13.59
C GLU A 86 9.63 3.88 -13.21
N SER A 87 8.76 3.00 -12.72
CA SER A 87 9.14 1.61 -12.44
C SER A 87 9.51 0.85 -13.71
N PHE A 88 8.78 1.08 -14.80
CA PHE A 88 9.09 0.50 -16.10
C PHE A 88 10.43 0.99 -16.67
N TYR A 89 10.70 2.29 -16.59
CA TYR A 89 11.99 2.85 -17.03
C TYR A 89 13.17 2.31 -16.21
N LEU A 90 13.00 2.08 -14.91
CA LEU A 90 14.03 1.42 -14.11
C LEU A 90 14.32 0.00 -14.60
N ILE A 91 13.32 -0.73 -15.10
CA ILE A 91 13.49 -2.06 -15.70
C ILE A 91 14.23 -1.95 -17.04
N GLU A 92 13.82 -1.03 -17.92
CA GLU A 92 14.48 -0.83 -19.22
C GLU A 92 15.97 -0.45 -19.07
N GLN A 93 16.32 0.28 -18.02
CA GLN A 93 17.70 0.65 -17.72
C GLN A 93 18.51 -0.46 -17.03
N GLY A 94 17.95 -1.66 -16.87
CA GLY A 94 18.59 -2.78 -16.16
C GLY A 94 18.64 -2.61 -14.63
N GLY A 95 18.00 -1.58 -14.09
CA GLY A 95 17.91 -1.26 -12.67
C GLY A 95 16.88 -2.10 -11.91
N TYR A 96 16.88 -3.42 -12.09
CA TYR A 96 15.84 -4.32 -11.55
C TYR A 96 15.63 -4.18 -10.03
N TRP A 97 16.72 -4.00 -9.27
CA TRP A 97 16.65 -3.78 -7.83
C TRP A 97 15.92 -2.48 -7.47
N LYS A 98 16.22 -1.38 -8.18
CA LYS A 98 15.54 -0.09 -7.98
C LYS A 98 14.07 -0.18 -8.37
N ALA A 99 13.75 -0.88 -9.46
CA ALA A 99 12.36 -1.10 -9.87
C ALA A 99 11.58 -1.88 -8.80
N ALA A 100 12.12 -3.01 -8.34
CA ALA A 100 11.51 -3.83 -7.29
C ALA A 100 11.33 -3.02 -5.98
N ALA A 101 12.35 -2.26 -5.57
CA ALA A 101 12.28 -1.40 -4.41
C ALA A 101 11.19 -0.32 -4.57
N ASN A 102 11.09 0.34 -5.74
CA ASN A 102 10.06 1.35 -5.98
C ASN A 102 8.65 0.76 -5.89
N MET A 103 8.42 -0.41 -6.51
CA MET A 103 7.13 -1.10 -6.47
C MET A 103 6.74 -1.50 -5.04
N LEU A 104 7.65 -2.15 -4.32
CA LEU A 104 7.39 -2.63 -2.97
C LEU A 104 7.21 -1.48 -1.98
N LEU A 105 8.13 -0.51 -1.97
CA LEU A 105 8.06 0.64 -1.06
C LEU A 105 6.81 1.48 -1.33
N SER A 106 6.48 1.74 -2.60
CA SER A 106 5.28 2.53 -2.93
C SER A 106 4.01 1.87 -2.39
N VAL A 107 3.83 0.57 -2.61
CA VAL A 107 2.64 -0.14 -2.14
C VAL A 107 2.61 -0.21 -0.61
N VAL A 108 3.68 -0.69 0.02
CA VAL A 108 3.72 -0.91 1.48
C VAL A 108 3.59 0.42 2.23
N LEU A 109 4.35 1.44 1.84
CA LEU A 109 4.34 2.72 2.54
C LEU A 109 3.03 3.48 2.32
N CYS A 110 2.42 3.42 1.13
CA CYS A 110 1.12 4.09 0.91
C CYS A 110 0.02 3.45 1.74
N VAL A 111 -0.08 2.12 1.77
CA VAL A 111 -1.11 1.44 2.57
C VAL A 111 -0.88 1.68 4.07
N ALA A 112 0.37 1.59 4.53
CA ALA A 112 0.71 1.93 5.91
C ALA A 112 0.37 3.40 6.23
N ALA A 113 0.65 4.33 5.32
CA ALA A 113 0.38 5.75 5.50
C ALA A 113 -1.13 6.04 5.61
N VAL A 114 -1.99 5.48 4.74
CA VAL A 114 -3.45 5.59 4.88
C VAL A 114 -3.87 5.16 6.28
N TRP A 115 -3.37 4.01 6.71
CA TRP A 115 -3.75 3.43 7.98
C TRP A 115 -3.30 4.25 9.19
N VAL A 116 -2.07 4.77 9.18
CA VAL A 116 -1.60 5.72 10.19
C VAL A 116 -2.46 6.99 10.17
N GLY A 117 -2.81 7.50 8.99
CA GLY A 117 -3.72 8.63 8.83
C GLY A 117 -5.08 8.40 9.50
N LEU A 118 -5.70 7.23 9.27
CA LEU A 118 -6.96 6.84 9.90
C LEU A 118 -6.83 6.79 11.44
N ILE A 119 -5.76 6.19 11.97
CA ILE A 119 -5.53 6.10 13.42
C ILE A 119 -5.40 7.49 14.03
N VAL A 120 -4.57 8.34 13.43
CA VAL A 120 -4.33 9.72 13.89
C VAL A 120 -5.62 10.53 13.83
N GLY A 121 -6.35 10.45 12.72
CA GLY A 121 -7.64 11.12 12.55
C GLY A 121 -8.65 10.69 13.61
N ARG A 122 -8.79 9.39 13.88
CA ARG A 122 -9.68 8.90 14.94
C ARG A 122 -9.27 9.38 16.33
N ARG A 123 -7.98 9.33 16.67
CA ARG A 123 -7.52 9.78 18.00
C ARG A 123 -7.77 11.26 18.25
N LEU A 124 -7.62 12.08 17.22
CA LEU A 124 -7.80 13.54 17.33
C LEU A 124 -9.27 13.95 17.24
N PHE A 125 -10.07 13.25 16.45
CA PHE A 125 -11.43 13.70 16.14
C PHE A 125 -12.54 12.88 16.80
N ALA A 126 -12.32 11.62 17.18
CA ALA A 126 -13.30 10.85 17.95
C ALA A 126 -13.13 11.15 19.43
N GLY A 127 -13.96 12.04 19.98
CA GLY A 127 -14.05 12.24 21.43
C GLY A 127 -14.66 11.03 22.12
N GLY A 128 -13.87 9.98 22.35
CA GLY A 128 -14.23 8.85 23.22
C GLY A 128 -14.86 7.63 22.55
N VAL A 129 -14.71 7.42 21.24
CA VAL A 129 -15.38 6.31 20.56
C VAL A 129 -14.38 5.44 19.78
N TYR A 130 -13.88 4.40 20.47
CA TYR A 130 -13.29 3.22 19.85
C TYR A 130 -14.41 2.38 19.19
N LEU A 131 -14.94 2.83 18.05
CA LEU A 131 -15.87 2.02 17.24
C LEU A 131 -15.30 1.89 15.83
N GLY A 132 -14.66 0.75 15.55
CA GLY A 132 -14.41 0.29 14.17
C GLY A 132 -12.93 0.23 13.73
N LEU A 133 -11.96 0.41 14.60
CA LEU A 133 -10.66 -0.29 14.50
C LEU A 133 -10.73 -1.23 15.69
N GLY A 134 -11.27 -2.43 15.45
CA GLY A 134 -11.59 -3.39 16.49
C GLY A 134 -10.45 -3.52 17.49
N GLN A 135 -10.82 -3.80 18.74
CA GLN A 135 -9.99 -4.02 19.92
C GLN A 135 -8.77 -4.97 19.68
N ASP A 136 -8.71 -5.65 18.52
CA ASP A 136 -7.77 -6.72 18.16
C ASP A 136 -6.78 -6.41 17.00
N TRP A 137 -6.79 -5.22 16.38
CA TRP A 137 -5.82 -4.83 15.32
C TRP A 137 -5.70 -5.82 14.14
N ALA A 138 -6.77 -6.54 13.82
CA ALA A 138 -6.72 -7.71 12.93
C ALA A 138 -6.21 -7.38 11.52
N TYR A 139 -6.72 -6.33 10.87
CA TYR A 139 -6.28 -5.90 9.55
C TYR A 139 -4.85 -5.31 9.52
N GLY A 140 -4.44 -4.64 10.61
CA GLY A 140 -3.07 -4.14 10.77
C GLY A 140 -2.06 -5.28 10.91
N ARG A 141 -2.39 -6.29 11.72
CA ARG A 141 -1.66 -7.56 11.81
C ARG A 141 -1.59 -8.25 10.45
N TRP A 142 -2.70 -8.26 9.70
CA TRP A 142 -2.75 -8.88 8.39
C TRP A 142 -1.78 -8.24 7.40
N LEU A 143 -1.80 -6.91 7.29
CA LEU A 143 -0.87 -6.17 6.43
C LEU A 143 0.59 -6.37 6.86
N LEU A 144 0.85 -6.37 8.16
CA LEU A 144 2.19 -6.61 8.71
C LEU A 144 2.69 -8.01 8.36
N ILE A 145 1.85 -9.05 8.51
CA ILE A 145 2.23 -10.44 8.20
C ILE A 145 2.47 -10.60 6.70
N LEU A 146 1.65 -10.00 5.83
CA LEU A 146 1.86 -10.02 4.38
C LEU A 146 3.19 -9.32 4.01
N THR A 147 3.48 -8.18 4.63
CA THR A 147 4.73 -7.43 4.40
C THR A 147 5.96 -8.22 4.88
N LEU A 148 5.91 -8.78 6.08
CA LEU A 148 6.98 -9.61 6.64
C LEU A 148 7.17 -10.90 5.83
N GLY A 149 6.09 -11.51 5.34
CA GLY A 149 6.13 -12.68 4.47
C GLY A 149 6.81 -12.39 3.14
N GLY A 150 6.51 -11.25 2.52
CA GLY A 150 7.20 -10.79 1.31
C GLY A 150 8.69 -10.57 1.54
N LEU A 151 9.07 -9.89 2.63
CA LEU A 151 10.47 -9.67 2.99
C LEU A 151 11.21 -10.98 3.29
N ALA A 152 10.57 -11.91 4.00
CA ALA A 152 11.14 -13.23 4.27
C ALA A 152 11.38 -14.03 2.99
N GLY A 153 10.47 -13.94 2.00
CA GLY A 153 10.67 -14.55 0.69
C GLY A 153 11.91 -14.02 -0.03
N LEU A 154 12.09 -12.70 -0.05
CA LEU A 154 13.28 -12.06 -0.66
C LEU A 154 14.58 -12.43 0.06
N CYS A 155 14.55 -12.52 1.39
CA CYS A 155 15.70 -12.96 2.19
C CYS A 155 16.03 -14.44 1.95
N ALA A 156 15.02 -15.31 1.90
CA ALA A 156 15.20 -16.75 1.65
C ALA A 156 15.82 -16.99 0.27
N GLU A 157 15.36 -16.30 -0.76
CA GLU A 157 15.95 -16.37 -2.10
C GLU A 157 17.44 -15.96 -2.10
N SER A 158 17.77 -14.88 -1.38
CA SER A 158 19.16 -14.41 -1.23
C SER A 158 20.06 -15.47 -0.57
N VAL A 159 19.54 -16.20 0.42
CA VAL A 159 20.26 -17.28 1.12
C VAL A 159 20.42 -18.51 0.23
N PHE A 160 19.35 -18.94 -0.46
CA PHE A 160 19.40 -20.11 -1.34
C PHE A 160 20.41 -19.96 -2.48
N ARG A 161 20.52 -18.75 -3.05
CA ARG A 161 21.55 -18.43 -4.04
C ARG A 161 22.95 -18.50 -3.43
N ARG A 162 23.16 -17.92 -2.24
CA ARG A 162 24.47 -17.92 -1.57
C ARG A 162 24.97 -19.34 -1.27
N TRP A 163 24.08 -20.29 -1.07
CA TRP A 163 24.41 -21.67 -0.74
C TRP A 163 24.29 -22.63 -1.94
N GLY A 164 24.07 -22.11 -3.15
CA GLY A 164 24.10 -22.90 -4.38
C GLY A 164 22.99 -23.95 -4.49
N TRP A 165 21.83 -23.72 -3.86
CA TRP A 165 20.71 -24.68 -3.94
C TRP A 165 20.20 -24.81 -5.37
N ALA A 166 19.80 -26.01 -5.78
CA ALA A 166 19.24 -26.23 -7.11
C ALA A 166 17.93 -25.44 -7.30
N VAL A 167 17.74 -24.80 -8.46
CA VAL A 167 16.57 -23.96 -8.79
C VAL A 167 15.21 -24.60 -8.44
N PRO A 168 14.97 -25.90 -8.71
CA PRO A 168 13.71 -26.54 -8.33
C PRO A 168 13.49 -26.56 -6.81
N VAL A 169 14.56 -26.71 -6.03
CA VAL A 169 14.51 -26.74 -4.57
C VAL A 169 14.23 -25.34 -4.02
N GLN A 170 14.81 -24.29 -4.62
CA GLN A 170 14.53 -22.90 -4.25
C GLN A 170 13.04 -22.55 -4.48
N ALA A 171 12.50 -22.94 -5.64
CA ALA A 171 11.11 -22.71 -5.99
C ALA A 171 10.15 -23.42 -5.02
N ILE A 172 10.40 -24.69 -4.71
CA ILE A 172 9.60 -25.46 -3.76
C ILE A 172 9.67 -24.82 -2.36
N ALA A 173 10.86 -24.45 -1.90
CA ALA A 173 11.04 -23.84 -0.58
C ALA A 173 10.32 -22.48 -0.47
N LEU A 174 10.38 -21.64 -1.51
CA LEU A 174 9.67 -20.35 -1.55
C LEU A 174 8.15 -20.53 -1.55
N VAL A 175 7.63 -21.49 -2.33
CA VAL A 175 6.19 -21.82 -2.35
C VAL A 175 5.72 -22.28 -0.97
N VAL A 176 6.50 -23.14 -0.29
CA VAL A 176 6.17 -23.62 1.05
C VAL A 176 6.21 -22.49 2.07
N ILE A 177 7.26 -21.67 2.08
CA ILE A 177 7.38 -20.52 3.01
C ILE A 177 6.21 -19.57 2.79
N LEU A 178 5.99 -19.08 1.57
CA LEU A 178 4.93 -18.11 1.27
C LEU A 178 3.53 -18.67 1.48
N GLY A 179 3.32 -19.97 1.22
CA GLY A 179 2.06 -20.67 1.49
C GLY A 179 1.77 -20.79 2.99
N LEU A 180 2.78 -21.11 3.79
CA LEU A 180 2.65 -21.14 5.26
C LEU A 180 2.40 -19.74 5.82
N THR A 181 3.07 -18.70 5.31
CA THR A 181 2.82 -17.33 5.75
C THR A 181 1.43 -16.84 5.36
N ALA A 182 0.94 -17.17 4.16
CA ALA A 182 -0.44 -16.87 3.74
C ALA A 182 -1.44 -17.52 4.70
N THR A 183 -1.31 -18.83 4.88
CA THR A 183 -2.24 -19.63 5.66
C THR A 183 -2.22 -19.19 7.13
N GLY A 184 -1.02 -18.97 7.69
CA GLY A 184 -0.86 -18.44 9.04
C GLY A 184 -1.46 -17.04 9.20
N SER A 185 -1.30 -16.16 8.20
CA SER A 185 -1.88 -14.81 8.22
C SER A 185 -3.41 -14.82 8.18
N ALA A 186 -4.00 -15.69 7.35
CA ALA A 186 -5.44 -15.86 7.25
C ALA A 186 -6.00 -16.41 8.57
N LEU A 187 -5.38 -17.45 9.13
CA LEU A 187 -5.78 -18.04 10.40
C LEU A 187 -5.65 -17.07 11.58
N ALA A 188 -4.61 -16.24 11.61
CA ALA A 188 -4.38 -15.26 12.67
C ALA A 188 -5.42 -14.14 12.71
N VAL A 189 -6.14 -13.92 11.61
CA VAL A 189 -7.12 -12.84 11.46
C VAL A 189 -8.57 -13.32 11.64
N LEU A 190 -8.80 -14.64 11.54
CA LEU A 190 -10.11 -15.25 11.79
C LEU A 190 -10.76 -14.82 13.12
N PRO A 191 -10.05 -14.79 14.27
CA PRO A 191 -10.67 -14.41 15.54
C PRO A 191 -11.15 -12.95 15.54
N GLY A 192 -10.38 -12.06 14.92
CA GLY A 192 -10.71 -10.63 14.81
C GLY A 192 -11.80 -10.31 13.78
N LEU A 193 -11.92 -11.13 12.72
CA LEU A 193 -13.05 -11.02 11.78
C LEU A 193 -14.34 -11.54 12.39
N ALA A 194 -14.27 -12.64 13.16
CA ALA A 194 -15.39 -13.20 13.89
C ALA A 194 -15.90 -12.23 14.97
N SER A 195 -15.00 -11.59 15.73
CA SER A 195 -15.37 -10.57 16.74
C SER A 195 -15.93 -9.29 16.12
N ALA A 196 -15.53 -8.95 14.89
CA ALA A 196 -16.03 -7.80 14.13
C ALA A 196 -17.37 -8.06 13.41
N GLY A 197 -17.97 -9.25 13.53
CA GLY A 197 -19.24 -9.57 12.89
C GLY A 197 -19.16 -9.71 11.36
N ALA A 198 -17.96 -9.98 10.81
CA ALA A 198 -17.80 -10.22 9.38
C ALA A 198 -18.54 -11.50 8.98
N GLY A 199 -19.59 -11.38 8.17
CA GLY A 199 -20.31 -12.52 7.60
C GLY A 199 -19.44 -13.36 6.65
N TRP A 200 -20.03 -14.42 6.07
CA TRP A 200 -19.32 -15.36 5.20
C TRP A 200 -18.56 -14.67 4.04
N SER A 201 -19.08 -13.58 3.50
CA SER A 201 -18.42 -12.79 2.44
C SER A 201 -17.09 -12.16 2.89
N GLY A 202 -16.98 -11.72 4.16
CA GLY A 202 -15.75 -11.13 4.71
C GLY A 202 -14.66 -12.17 4.94
N LEU A 203 -15.04 -13.38 5.35
CA LEU A 203 -14.14 -14.52 5.52
C LEU A 203 -13.60 -15.03 4.18
N VAL A 204 -14.49 -15.19 3.18
CA VAL A 204 -14.09 -15.59 1.81
C VAL A 204 -13.23 -14.51 1.16
N GLY A 205 -13.56 -13.24 1.35
CA GLY A 205 -12.75 -12.11 0.85
C GLY A 205 -11.34 -12.08 1.47
N GLY A 206 -11.24 -12.32 2.78
CA GLY A 206 -9.95 -12.41 3.48
C GLY A 206 -9.10 -13.58 2.98
N PHE A 207 -9.70 -14.75 2.79
CA PHE A 207 -9.00 -15.92 2.26
C PHE A 207 -8.54 -15.71 0.81
N ALA A 208 -9.42 -15.20 -0.05
CA ALA A 208 -9.11 -14.93 -1.46
C ALA A 208 -7.98 -13.90 -1.61
N ALA A 209 -8.02 -12.82 -0.83
CA ALA A 209 -6.97 -11.80 -0.86
C ALA A 209 -5.63 -12.32 -0.26
N SER A 210 -5.67 -13.21 0.74
CA SER A 210 -4.46 -13.90 1.24
C SER A 210 -3.84 -14.81 0.17
N ALA A 211 -4.68 -15.58 -0.54
CA ALA A 211 -4.25 -16.50 -1.58
C ALA A 211 -3.66 -15.74 -2.78
N LEU A 212 -4.31 -14.65 -3.20
CA LEU A 212 -3.81 -13.76 -4.27
C LEU A 212 -2.48 -13.11 -3.88
N GLY A 213 -2.35 -12.59 -2.66
CA GLY A 213 -1.11 -11.98 -2.19
C GLY A 213 0.07 -12.95 -2.23
N SER A 214 -0.12 -14.19 -1.78
CA SER A 214 0.94 -15.21 -1.83
C SER A 214 1.22 -15.71 -3.24
N ALA A 215 0.21 -15.83 -4.10
CA ALA A 215 0.42 -16.20 -5.51
C ALA A 215 1.26 -15.14 -6.26
N VAL A 216 1.01 -13.85 -6.00
CA VAL A 216 1.80 -12.74 -6.55
C VAL A 216 3.23 -12.76 -6.02
N ALA A 217 3.44 -12.99 -4.72
CA ALA A 217 4.77 -13.09 -4.13
C ALA A 217 5.59 -14.26 -4.71
N VAL A 218 4.97 -15.44 -4.88
CA VAL A 218 5.58 -16.60 -5.54
C VAL A 218 5.91 -16.29 -7.00
N GLY A 219 4.97 -15.70 -7.73
CA GLY A 219 5.17 -15.34 -9.14
C GLY A 219 6.33 -14.37 -9.34
N LEU A 220 6.45 -13.36 -8.48
CA LEU A 220 7.57 -12.41 -8.49
C LEU A 220 8.91 -13.10 -8.18
N GLY A 221 8.97 -13.95 -7.16
CA GLY A 221 10.19 -14.69 -6.82
C GLY A 221 10.65 -15.63 -7.94
N LEU A 222 9.72 -16.33 -8.60
CA LEU A 222 10.05 -17.19 -9.75
C LEU A 222 10.50 -16.39 -10.98
N TYR A 223 9.91 -15.21 -11.22
CA TYR A 223 10.28 -14.35 -12.33
C TYR A 223 11.69 -13.75 -12.15
N ILE A 224 11.98 -13.20 -10.98
CA ILE A 224 13.31 -12.68 -10.62
C ILE A 224 14.34 -13.81 -10.61
N GLY A 225 13.94 -15.00 -10.15
CA GLY A 225 14.71 -16.25 -10.18
C GLY A 225 15.22 -16.65 -11.56
N ARG A 226 14.48 -16.38 -12.64
CA ARG A 226 14.85 -16.77 -14.02
C ARG A 226 15.76 -15.76 -14.74
N GLN A 227 15.84 -14.53 -14.25
CA GLN A 227 16.55 -13.42 -14.91
C GLN A 227 17.99 -13.22 -14.38
N LEU A 228 18.35 -13.92 -13.30
CA LEU A 228 19.63 -13.83 -12.60
C LEU A 228 20.28 -15.21 -12.51
#